data_AF-A0A3D2G6P4-F1
#
_entry.id   AF-A0A3D2G6P4-F1
#
_cell.length_a   1.000
_cell.length_b   1.000
_cell.length_c   1.000
_cell.angle_alpha   90.00
_cell.angle_beta   90.00
_cell.angle_gamma   90.00
#
_symmetry.space_group_name_H-M   'P 1'
#
loop_
_entity.id
_entity.type
_entity.pdbx_description
1 polymer ?
#
loop_
_entity_poly.entity_id
_entity_poly.type
_entity_poly.pdbx_seq_one_letter_code
_entity_poly.pdbx_strand_id
1 'polypeptide(L)'
;MAEKKEYNEKLVAIGEMLLHKRKALGSDYKKREKFIELRSQELFGGNDWISPRHLANIELGKNWISIEKLLLLADALEINPVELFSEIVDIYKSKEG
;
A
#
# COMPACT_ATOMS: atom_id res chain seq x y z
N MET A 1 11.54 -6.67 -25.05
CA MET A 1 10.66 -7.59 -24.31
C MET A 1 10.90 -7.30 -22.84
N ALA A 2 9.90 -6.81 -22.10
CA ALA A 2 10.11 -6.49 -20.69
C ALA A 2 10.30 -7.79 -19.91
N GLU A 3 11.42 -7.92 -19.20
CA GLU A 3 11.66 -9.04 -18.30
C GLU A 3 10.48 -9.20 -17.35
N LYS A 4 9.92 -10.41 -17.31
CA LYS A 4 8.80 -10.73 -16.43
C LYS A 4 9.35 -10.67 -15.01
N LYS A 5 9.01 -9.61 -14.26
CA LYS A 5 9.38 -9.50 -12.84
C LYS A 5 9.04 -10.80 -12.14
N GLU A 6 10.05 -11.38 -11.49
CA GLU A 6 9.94 -12.62 -10.75
C GLU A 6 8.84 -12.49 -9.69
N TYR A 7 7.99 -13.51 -9.60
CA TYR A 7 6.92 -13.55 -8.64
C TYR A 7 7.51 -13.65 -7.23
N ASN A 8 7.09 -12.77 -6.33
CA ASN A 8 7.59 -12.73 -4.97
C ASN A 8 6.40 -12.79 -4.00
N GLU A 9 6.22 -13.95 -3.38
CA GLU A 9 5.10 -14.25 -2.48
C GLU A 9 5.03 -13.28 -1.30
N LYS A 10 6.18 -12.88 -0.76
CA LYS A 10 6.24 -11.90 0.33
C LYS A 10 5.73 -10.53 -0.10
N LEU A 11 6.04 -10.11 -1.32
CA LEU A 11 5.49 -8.85 -1.85
C LEU A 11 3.99 -8.91 -2.06
N VAL A 12 3.48 -10.05 -2.50
CA VAL A 12 2.05 -10.26 -2.66
C VAL A 12 1.37 -10.20 -1.30
N ALA A 13 1.88 -10.91 -0.29
CA ALA A 13 1.34 -10.89 1.07
C ALA A 13 1.35 -9.48 1.69
N ILE A 14 2.43 -8.72 1.51
CA ILE A 14 2.49 -7.31 1.93
C ILE A 14 1.45 -6.46 1.17
N GLY A 15 1.31 -6.66 -0.14
CA GLY A 15 0.33 -5.95 -0.97
C GLY A 15 -1.11 -6.25 -0.55
N GLU A 16 -1.43 -7.50 -0.25
CA GLU A 16 -2.72 -7.93 0.26
C GLU A 16 -3.02 -7.31 1.62
N MET A 17 -2.06 -7.32 2.55
CA MET A 17 -2.19 -6.67 3.85
C MET A 17 -2.56 -5.17 3.70
N LEU A 18 -1.86 -4.44 2.82
CA LEU A 18 -2.15 -3.02 2.56
C LEU A 18 -3.54 -2.81 1.96
N LEU A 19 -3.94 -3.66 1.02
CA LEU A 19 -5.27 -3.65 0.42
C LEU A 19 -6.36 -3.91 1.47
N HIS A 20 -6.13 -4.84 2.39
CA HIS A 20 -7.07 -5.14 3.47
C HIS A 20 -7.22 -3.97 4.43
N LYS A 21 -6.12 -3.34 4.84
CA LYS A 21 -6.15 -2.13 5.67
C LYS A 21 -6.93 -1.00 5.01
N ARG A 22 -6.69 -0.72 3.72
CA ARG A 22 -7.46 0.27 2.98
C ARG A 22 -8.96 -0.03 2.98
N LYS A 23 -9.34 -1.28 2.71
CA LYS A 23 -10.76 -1.68 2.70
C LYS A 23 -11.39 -1.63 4.10
N ALA A 24 -10.60 -1.78 5.16
CA ALA A 24 -11.06 -1.72 6.55
C ALA A 24 -11.40 -0.30 7.01
N LEU A 25 -10.87 0.74 6.35
CA LEU A 25 -11.22 2.14 6.63
C LEU A 25 -12.70 2.45 6.41
N GLY A 26 -13.40 1.68 5.56
CA GLY A 26 -14.82 1.87 5.29
C GLY A 26 -15.23 1.55 3.86
N SER A 27 -16.54 1.56 3.60
CA SER A 27 -17.12 1.24 2.30
C SER A 27 -16.63 2.15 1.17
N ASP A 28 -16.36 3.42 1.48
CA ASP A 28 -15.92 4.41 0.52
C ASP A 28 -14.50 4.16 0.01
N TYR A 29 -13.67 3.48 0.80
CA TYR A 29 -12.27 3.21 0.48
C TYR A 29 -12.06 1.90 -0.28
N LYS A 30 -13.13 1.18 -0.66
CA LYS A 30 -13.02 -0.08 -1.40
C LYS A 30 -12.41 0.08 -2.80
N LYS A 31 -12.67 1.21 -3.46
CA LYS A 31 -12.08 1.57 -4.76
C LYS A 31 -10.82 2.41 -4.55
N ARG A 32 -9.77 2.14 -5.32
CA ARG A 32 -8.48 2.86 -5.18
C ARG A 32 -8.62 4.33 -5.52
N GLU A 33 -9.37 4.63 -6.57
CA GLU A 33 -9.60 5.99 -7.06
C GLU A 33 -10.28 6.84 -5.99
N LYS A 34 -11.35 6.30 -5.39
CA LYS A 34 -12.08 6.97 -4.31
C LYS A 34 -11.21 7.15 -3.07
N PHE A 35 -10.39 6.17 -2.72
CA PHE A 35 -9.43 6.31 -1.61
C PHE A 35 -8.39 7.41 -1.88
N ILE A 36 -7.81 7.44 -3.08
CA ILE A 36 -6.81 8.45 -3.45
C ILE A 36 -7.42 9.85 -3.41
N GLU A 37 -8.61 10.02 -3.99
CA GLU A 37 -9.34 11.28 -4.04
C GLU A 37 -9.70 11.79 -2.64
N LEU A 38 -10.30 10.95 -1.80
CA LEU A 38 -10.68 11.34 -0.43
C LEU A 38 -9.45 11.72 0.40
N ARG A 39 -8.40 10.89 0.40
CA ARG A 39 -7.18 11.19 1.16
C ARG A 39 -6.45 12.41 0.63
N SER A 40 -6.51 12.66 -0.68
CA SER A 40 -5.99 13.90 -1.26
C SER A 40 -6.61 15.12 -0.60
N GLN A 41 -7.95 15.16 -0.49
CA GLN A 41 -8.67 16.28 0.13
C GLN A 41 -8.49 16.34 1.64
N GLU A 42 -8.53 15.20 2.33
CA GLU A 42 -8.51 15.13 3.80
C GLU A 42 -7.12 15.37 4.40
N LEU A 43 -6.07 14.84 3.78
CA LEU A 43 -4.74 14.74 4.39
C LEU A 43 -3.63 15.42 3.57
N PHE A 44 -3.80 15.56 2.25
CA PHE A 44 -2.73 16.05 1.36
C PHE A 44 -3.03 17.39 0.69
N GLY A 45 -3.99 18.15 1.23
CA GLY A 45 -4.31 19.52 0.78
C GLY A 45 -4.79 19.60 -0.67
N GLY A 46 -5.44 18.54 -1.16
CA GLY A 46 -5.94 18.42 -2.53
C GLY A 46 -4.86 18.11 -3.58
N ASN A 47 -3.64 17.76 -3.16
CA ASN A 47 -2.55 17.41 -4.08
C ASN A 47 -2.54 15.91 -4.42
N ASP A 48 -1.99 15.61 -5.60
CA ASP A 48 -1.68 14.24 -5.99
C ASP A 48 -0.57 13.67 -5.10
N TRP A 49 -0.85 12.57 -4.40
CA TRP A 49 0.09 11.93 -3.48
C TRP A 49 0.52 10.53 -3.95
N ILE A 50 -0.35 9.85 -4.70
CA ILE A 50 -0.08 8.57 -5.36
C ILE A 50 -0.99 8.39 -6.58
N SER A 51 -0.47 7.77 -7.64
CA SER A 51 -1.31 7.42 -8.80
C SER A 51 -2.04 6.09 -8.59
N PRO A 52 -3.24 5.90 -9.18
CA PRO A 52 -3.97 4.63 -9.08
C PRO A 52 -3.15 3.41 -9.54
N ARG A 53 -2.36 3.57 -10.60
CA ARG A 53 -1.45 2.52 -11.10
C ARG A 53 -0.36 2.18 -10.09
N HIS A 54 0.23 3.17 -9.43
CA HIS A 54 1.28 2.94 -8.44
C HIS A 54 0.73 2.20 -7.22
N LEU A 55 -0.42 2.64 -6.68
CA LEU A 55 -1.10 1.95 -5.58
C LEU A 55 -1.48 0.51 -5.97
N ALA A 56 -2.02 0.32 -7.18
CA ALA A 56 -2.35 -1.03 -7.66
C ALA A 56 -1.11 -1.93 -7.77
N ASN A 57 0.04 -1.41 -8.20
CA ASN A 57 1.27 -2.19 -8.28
C ASN A 57 1.80 -2.57 -6.90
N ILE A 58 1.66 -1.71 -5.89
CA ILE A 58 2.00 -2.03 -4.49
C ILE A 58 1.07 -3.12 -3.97
N GLU A 59 -0.24 -2.93 -4.07
CA GLU A 59 -1.23 -3.88 -3.55
C GLU A 59 -1.22 -5.24 -4.26
N LEU A 60 -0.71 -5.31 -5.48
CA LEU A 60 -0.51 -6.56 -6.23
C LEU A 60 0.88 -7.17 -6.03
N GLY A 61 1.73 -6.60 -5.15
CA GLY A 61 3.08 -7.08 -4.91
C GLY A 61 4.05 -6.94 -6.10
N LYS A 62 3.71 -6.12 -7.11
CA LYS A 62 4.54 -5.92 -8.31
C LYS A 62 5.74 -5.00 -8.06
N ASN A 63 5.60 -4.10 -7.10
CA ASN A 63 6.62 -3.11 -6.75
C ASN A 63 6.88 -3.12 -5.25
N TRP A 64 8.16 -3.04 -4.87
CA TRP A 64 8.54 -2.69 -3.51
C TRP A 64 8.16 -1.25 -3.23
N ILE A 65 7.64 -1.00 -2.04
CA ILE A 65 7.30 0.34 -1.56
C ILE A 65 8.59 1.08 -1.15
N SER A 66 8.75 2.33 -1.60
CA SER A 66 9.84 3.18 -1.10
C SER A 66 9.49 3.69 0.31
N ILE A 67 10.50 4.09 1.09
CA ILE A 67 10.27 4.66 2.42
C ILE A 67 9.36 5.89 2.38
N GLU A 68 9.57 6.79 1.42
CA GLU A 68 8.71 7.96 1.22
C GLU A 68 7.24 7.57 0.99
N LYS A 69 6.99 6.56 0.13
CA LYS A 69 5.63 6.09 -0.14
C LYS A 69 5.04 5.32 1.03
N LEU A 70 5.85 4.67 1.85
CA LEU A 70 5.41 4.04 3.09
C LEU A 70 4.89 5.08 4.08
N LEU A 71 5.59 6.20 4.25
CA LEU A 71 5.14 7.28 5.14
C LEU A 71 3.80 7.86 4.67
N LEU A 72 3.70 8.19 3.37
CA LEU A 72 2.45 8.69 2.79
C LEU A 72 1.30 7.68 2.91
N LEU A 73 1.57 6.39 2.72
CA LEU A 73 0.56 5.34 2.86
C LEU A 73 0.17 5.11 4.32
N ALA A 74 1.10 5.26 5.27
CA ALA A 74 0.81 5.18 6.70
C ALA A 74 -0.18 6.28 7.10
N ASP A 75 0.09 7.53 6.69
CA ASP A 75 -0.82 8.66 6.92
C ASP A 75 -2.19 8.40 6.28
N ALA A 76 -2.21 7.98 5.01
CA ALA A 76 -3.45 7.69 4.28
C ALA A 76 -4.25 6.51 4.88
N LEU A 77 -3.57 5.57 5.54
CA LEU A 77 -4.19 4.44 6.24
C LEU A 77 -4.54 4.76 7.70
N GLU A 78 -4.21 5.95 8.20
CA GLU A 78 -4.36 6.34 9.62
C GLU A 78 -3.64 5.37 10.57
N ILE A 79 -2.45 4.90 10.18
CA ILE A 79 -1.64 3.95 10.95
C ILE A 79 -0.28 4.59 11.25
N ASN A 80 0.26 4.33 12.45
CA ASN A 80 1.60 4.77 12.77
C ASN A 80 2.62 4.13 11.80
N PRO A 81 3.54 4.89 11.18
CA PRO A 81 4.47 4.35 10.20
C PRO A 81 5.41 3.27 10.77
N VAL A 82 5.74 3.33 12.06
CA VAL A 82 6.56 2.29 12.74
C VAL A 82 5.77 1.00 12.88
N GLU A 83 4.49 1.07 13.22
CA GLU A 83 3.60 -0.11 13.29
C GLU A 83 3.44 -0.74 11.90
N LEU A 84 3.15 0.08 10.88
CA LEU A 84 3.02 -0.41 9.51
C LEU A 84 4.31 -1.07 9.02
N PHE A 85 5.46 -0.47 9.32
CA PHE A 85 6.75 -1.05 8.97
C PHE A 85 7.04 -2.36 9.72
N SER A 86 6.67 -2.44 11.01
CA SER A 86 6.80 -3.68 11.79
C SER A 86 6.02 -4.82 11.14
N GLU A 87 4.76 -4.60 10.75
CA GLU A 87 3.95 -5.61 10.07
C GLU A 87 4.57 -6.06 8.74
N ILE A 88 5.12 -5.11 7.96
CA ILE A 88 5.86 -5.43 6.73
C ILE A 88 7.07 -6.31 7.03
N VAL A 89 7.83 -5.98 8.08
CA VAL A 89 9.01 -6.76 8.50
C VAL A 89 8.61 -8.16 8.95
N ASP A 90 7.50 -8.30 9.67
CA ASP A 90 6.99 -9.60 10.14
C ASP A 90 6.61 -10.50 8.95
N ILE A 91 5.89 -9.98 7.97
CA ILE A 91 5.56 -10.71 6.73
C ILE A 91 6.84 -11.01 5.93
N TYR A 92 7.76 -10.07 5.84
CA TYR A 92 8.98 -10.27 5.05
C TYR A 92 9.91 -11.32 5.66
N LYS A 93 9.95 -11.40 7.00
CA LYS A 93 10.76 -12.37 7.76
C LYS A 93 10.04 -13.67 8.05
N SER A 94 8.72 -13.77 7.86
CA SER A 94 8.01 -15.03 8.02
C SER A 94 8.66 -16.08 7.11
N LYS A 95 9.01 -17.23 7.71
CA LYS A 95 9.49 -18.37 6.93
C LYS A 95 8.36 -18.82 6.03
N GLU A 96 8.67 -19.06 4.75
CA GLU A 96 7.79 -19.81 3.86
C GLU A 96 7.44 -21.11 4.58
N GLY A 97 6.14 -21.36 4.76
CA GLY A 97 5.62 -22.57 5.41
C GLY A 97 5.78 -23.77 4.50
#